data_AF-A0A520A205-F1
#
_entry.id   AF-A0A520A205-F1
#
_cell.length_a   1.000
_cell.length_b   1.000
_cell.length_c   1.000
_cell.angle_alpha   90.00
_cell.angle_beta   90.00
_cell.angle_gamma   90.00
#
_symmetry.space_group_name_H-M   'P 1'
#
loop_
_entity.id
_entity.type
_entity.pdbx_description
1 polymer ?
#
loop_
_entity_poly.entity_id
_entity_poly.type
_entity_poly.pdbx_seq_one_letter_code
_entity_poly.pdbx_strand_id
1 'polypeptide(L)'
;MRKLIFLLFVITGCASANLKTKAQLRVPEFMKGTFSDDYGIKYTISDTLWIQHPRSKYHIIKWNTKEQYVIARNDVGNGKEGGLYTRIDYMEFSNMEPFKWGFCLTEYKAVDAKTAEAVLIADRVNPKKGCNGFPFSRMKTTDK
;
A
#
# COMPACT_ATOMS: atom_id res chain seq x y z
N MET A 1 17.98 31.83 -59.29
CA MET A 1 18.51 30.70 -58.49
C MET A 1 17.71 30.61 -57.20
N ARG A 2 17.16 29.43 -56.96
CA ARG A 2 16.29 29.02 -55.85
C ARG A 2 17.10 28.88 -54.55
N LYS A 3 16.54 29.29 -53.40
CA LYS A 3 16.69 28.71 -52.03
C LYS A 3 15.99 29.65 -51.03
N LEU A 4 14.69 29.48 -50.76
CA LEU A 4 14.08 28.56 -49.78
C LEU A 4 14.28 29.04 -48.31
N ILE A 5 13.23 29.69 -47.79
CA ILE A 5 12.92 29.95 -46.38
C ILE A 5 12.81 28.63 -45.62
N PHE A 6 13.42 28.44 -44.44
CA PHE A 6 12.96 27.53 -43.37
C PHE A 6 13.70 27.92 -42.06
N LEU A 7 13.05 28.64 -41.13
CA LEU A 7 12.22 28.17 -40.00
C LEU A 7 13.03 27.98 -38.71
N LEU A 8 12.81 28.88 -37.75
CA LEU A 8 13.20 28.72 -36.34
C LEU A 8 12.56 27.45 -35.78
N PHE A 9 13.36 26.60 -35.14
CA PHE A 9 12.87 25.64 -34.16
C PHE A 9 13.45 26.00 -32.79
N VAL A 10 12.66 26.72 -32.00
CA VAL A 10 12.87 26.91 -30.58
C VAL A 10 12.59 25.57 -29.91
N ILE A 11 13.63 24.95 -29.36
CA ILE A 11 13.52 23.69 -28.62
C ILE A 11 13.04 24.05 -27.22
N THR A 12 11.74 24.33 -27.08
CA THR A 12 11.11 24.52 -25.78
C THR A 12 11.09 23.17 -25.07
N GLY A 13 11.91 23.05 -24.02
CA GLY A 13 11.99 21.86 -23.19
C GLY A 13 10.65 21.56 -22.52
N CYS A 14 10.01 20.46 -22.92
CA CYS A 14 8.99 19.83 -22.11
C CYS A 14 9.69 19.15 -20.93
N ALA A 15 9.87 19.89 -19.82
CA ALA A 15 10.02 19.28 -18.53
C ALA A 15 8.69 18.58 -18.20
N SER A 16 8.58 17.29 -18.55
CA SER A 16 7.54 16.41 -18.02
C SER A 16 7.78 16.24 -16.53
N ALA A 17 7.37 17.23 -15.73
CA ALA A 17 7.25 17.07 -14.30
C ALA A 17 6.33 15.87 -14.07
N ASN A 18 6.90 14.80 -13.50
CA ASN A 18 6.20 13.58 -13.14
C ASN A 18 5.05 13.95 -12.19
N LEU A 19 3.86 14.15 -12.75
CA LEU A 19 2.60 14.08 -12.02
C LEU A 19 2.43 12.62 -11.59
N LYS A 20 3.19 12.17 -10.58
CA LYS A 20 2.73 11.08 -9.72
C LYS A 20 1.47 11.61 -9.05
N THR A 21 0.35 11.40 -9.72
CA THR A 21 -0.94 12.01 -9.44
C THR A 21 -1.39 11.63 -8.04
N LYS A 22 -2.00 12.57 -7.31
CA LYS A 22 -2.58 12.40 -5.96
C LYS A 22 -3.41 11.11 -5.78
N ALA A 23 -3.88 10.50 -6.87
CA ALA A 23 -4.57 9.21 -6.88
C ALA A 23 -3.73 8.03 -6.33
N GLN A 24 -2.40 8.07 -6.49
CA GLN A 24 -1.50 7.00 -6.03
C GLN A 24 -1.25 7.02 -4.51
N LEU A 25 -1.82 8.01 -3.80
CA LEU A 25 -1.67 8.20 -2.35
C LEU A 25 -2.98 8.09 -1.58
N ARG A 26 -4.09 7.68 -2.22
CA ARG A 26 -5.38 7.57 -1.54
C ARG A 26 -5.68 6.15 -1.09
N VAL A 27 -6.10 6.03 0.16
CA VAL A 27 -6.62 4.77 0.70
C VAL A 27 -7.95 4.42 0.03
N PRO A 28 -8.24 3.14 -0.28
CA PRO A 28 -9.60 2.72 -0.61
C PRO A 28 -10.55 3.04 0.53
N GLU A 29 -11.74 3.59 0.24
CA GLU A 29 -12.68 4.03 1.28
C GLU A 29 -13.02 2.94 2.30
N PHE A 30 -13.14 1.67 1.88
CA PHE A 30 -13.42 0.55 2.80
C PHE A 30 -12.29 0.24 3.80
N MET A 31 -11.07 0.72 3.53
CA MET A 31 -9.89 0.57 4.39
C MET A 31 -9.62 1.81 5.24
N LYS A 32 -10.35 2.91 5.06
CA LYS A 32 -10.15 4.14 5.84
C LYS A 32 -10.97 4.06 7.13
N GLY A 33 -10.35 4.35 8.27
CA GLY A 33 -11.03 4.40 9.57
C GLY A 33 -10.41 3.49 10.62
N THR A 34 -11.24 3.02 11.56
CA THR A 34 -10.80 2.13 12.64
C THR A 34 -11.31 0.70 12.47
N PHE A 35 -10.47 -0.26 12.80
CA PHE A 35 -10.76 -1.68 12.60
C PHE A 35 -10.28 -2.54 13.77
N SER A 36 -10.83 -3.74 13.86
CA SER A 36 -10.26 -4.85 14.62
C SER A 36 -10.10 -6.06 13.71
N ASP A 37 -9.02 -6.80 13.87
CA ASP A 37 -8.87 -8.09 13.18
C ASP A 37 -9.49 -9.27 13.96
N ASP A 38 -9.43 -10.45 13.36
CA ASP A 38 -9.86 -11.72 13.93
C ASP A 38 -9.00 -12.23 15.09
N TYR A 39 -7.86 -11.57 15.36
CA TYR A 39 -7.01 -11.81 16.53
C TYR A 39 -7.26 -10.77 17.64
N GLY A 40 -8.18 -9.83 17.45
CA GLY A 40 -8.51 -8.78 18.42
C GLY A 40 -7.54 -7.60 18.42
N ILE A 41 -6.61 -7.52 17.46
CA ILE A 41 -5.70 -6.39 17.30
C ILE A 41 -6.48 -5.22 16.71
N LYS A 42 -6.21 -4.00 17.20
CA LYS A 42 -6.86 -2.78 16.74
C LYS A 42 -6.00 -2.03 15.72
N TYR A 43 -6.65 -1.38 14.78
CA TYR A 43 -6.01 -0.65 13.70
C TYR A 43 -6.64 0.72 13.49
N THR A 44 -5.82 1.66 13.02
CA THR A 44 -6.28 2.97 12.52
C THR A 44 -5.56 3.23 11.20
N ILE A 45 -6.33 3.43 10.13
CA ILE A 45 -5.80 3.51 8.77
C ILE A 45 -6.29 4.80 8.12
N SER A 46 -5.34 5.52 7.51
CA SER A 46 -5.55 6.77 6.79
C SER A 46 -4.79 6.75 5.47
N ASP A 47 -4.88 7.84 4.70
CA ASP A 47 -4.14 7.99 3.43
C ASP A 47 -2.62 7.83 3.61
N THR A 48 -2.06 8.25 4.74
CA THR A 48 -0.61 8.36 4.96
C THR A 48 -0.08 7.49 6.09
N LEU A 49 -0.94 6.91 6.92
CA LEU A 49 -0.51 6.19 8.11
C LEU A 49 -1.40 4.98 8.37
N TRP A 50 -0.76 3.83 8.58
CA TRP A 50 -1.36 2.61 9.10
C TRP A 50 -0.80 2.35 10.49
N ILE A 51 -1.67 2.31 11.49
CA ILE A 51 -1.33 2.03 12.88
C ILE A 51 -1.87 0.66 13.24
N GLN A 52 -0.99 -0.20 13.75
CA GLN A 52 -1.33 -1.46 14.41
C GLN A 52 -1.06 -1.28 15.90
N HIS A 53 -2.12 -1.12 16.67
CA HIS A 53 -2.05 -0.75 18.08
C HIS A 53 -1.43 -1.87 18.92
N PRO A 54 -0.71 -1.53 20.01
CA PRO A 54 -0.54 -0.18 20.56
C PRO A 54 0.64 0.62 20.00
N ARG A 55 1.54 0.04 19.17
CA ARG A 55 2.84 0.66 18.90
C ARG A 55 3.27 0.73 17.43
N SER A 56 2.93 -0.28 16.63
CA SER A 56 3.49 -0.39 15.28
C SER A 56 2.85 0.63 14.35
N LYS A 57 3.69 1.38 13.63
CA LYS A 57 3.26 2.41 12.68
C LYS A 57 3.96 2.21 11.34
N TYR A 58 3.20 2.34 10.26
CA TYR A 58 3.70 2.21 8.91
C TYR A 58 3.31 3.47 8.13
N HIS A 59 4.32 4.26 7.75
CA HIS A 59 4.17 5.50 6.99
C HIS A 59 3.98 5.16 5.52
N ILE A 60 2.77 5.34 5.01
CA ILE A 60 2.42 4.95 3.64
C ILE A 60 3.11 5.85 2.64
N ILE A 61 3.83 5.25 1.69
CA ILE A 61 4.52 5.96 0.60
C ILE A 61 3.91 5.67 -0.77
N LYS A 62 3.11 4.61 -0.89
CA LYS A 62 2.42 4.24 -2.14
C LYS A 62 1.20 3.38 -1.86
N TRP A 63 0.09 3.74 -2.49
CA TRP A 63 -1.07 2.88 -2.69
C TRP A 63 -1.07 2.37 -4.14
N ASN A 64 -1.18 1.05 -4.34
CA ASN A 64 -1.47 0.46 -5.64
C ASN A 64 -2.83 -0.23 -5.56
N THR A 65 -3.89 0.51 -5.89
CA THR A 65 -5.26 0.02 -5.81
C THR A 65 -5.59 -1.02 -6.88
N LYS A 66 -4.91 -0.97 -8.02
CA LYS A 66 -5.07 -1.93 -9.12
C LYS A 66 -4.54 -3.31 -8.75
N GLU A 67 -3.38 -3.37 -8.13
CA GLU A 67 -2.73 -4.63 -7.70
C GLU A 67 -2.98 -4.95 -6.21
N GLN A 68 -3.81 -4.13 -5.55
CA GLN A 68 -4.27 -4.30 -4.18
C GLN A 68 -3.13 -4.48 -3.16
N TYR A 69 -2.16 -3.57 -3.18
CA TYR A 69 -1.12 -3.51 -2.15
C TYR A 69 -0.74 -2.08 -1.77
N VAL A 70 -0.03 -1.98 -0.66
CA VAL A 70 0.52 -0.75 -0.10
C VAL A 70 2.01 -0.94 0.15
N ILE A 71 2.81 0.09 -0.13
CA ILE A 71 4.20 0.16 0.35
C ILE A 71 4.27 1.21 1.44
N ALA A 72 4.88 0.85 2.55
CA ALA A 72 5.07 1.72 3.70
C ALA A 72 6.51 1.66 4.20
N ARG A 73 6.97 2.77 4.78
CA ARG A 73 8.19 2.81 5.58
C ARG A 73 7.82 2.61 7.05
N ASN A 74 8.45 1.65 7.69
CA ASN A 74 8.24 1.34 9.10
C ASN A 74 8.73 2.53 9.94
N ASP A 75 7.92 2.94 10.92
CA ASP A 75 8.34 3.94 11.88
C ASP A 75 9.60 3.47 12.61
N VAL A 76 10.51 4.40 12.89
CA VAL A 76 11.77 4.10 13.60
C VAL A 76 11.53 3.47 14.97
N GLY A 77 10.36 3.70 15.57
CA GLY A 77 9.91 3.09 16.82
C GLY A 77 9.42 1.65 16.72
N ASN A 78 9.32 1.05 15.52
CA ASN A 78 8.86 -0.34 15.33
C ASN A 78 9.88 -1.40 15.79
N GLY A 79 10.98 -1.03 16.47
CA GLY A 79 11.96 -1.97 16.99
C GLY A 79 12.94 -2.43 15.91
N LYS A 80 13.07 -3.76 15.73
CA LYS A 80 14.08 -4.33 14.81
C LYS A 80 13.79 -4.01 13.35
N GLU A 81 12.52 -3.76 13.03
CA GLU A 81 12.06 -3.42 11.69
C GLU A 81 12.00 -1.91 11.45
N GLY A 82 12.45 -1.08 12.42
CA GLY A 82 12.38 0.37 12.33
C GLY A 82 13.16 0.93 11.14
N GLY A 83 12.52 1.81 10.37
CA GLY A 83 13.12 2.43 9.18
C GLY A 83 13.21 1.55 7.94
N LEU A 84 12.91 0.25 8.04
CA LEU A 84 12.78 -0.68 6.92
C LEU A 84 11.45 -0.48 6.17
N TYR A 85 11.21 -1.29 5.15
CA TYR A 85 10.04 -1.17 4.29
C TYR A 85 9.17 -2.42 4.36
N THR A 86 7.86 -2.17 4.36
CA THR A 86 6.82 -3.19 4.43
C THR A 86 5.95 -3.11 3.17
N ARG A 87 5.63 -4.27 2.61
CA ARG A 87 4.56 -4.44 1.63
C ARG A 87 3.35 -5.06 2.32
N ILE A 88 2.20 -4.44 2.13
CA ILE A 88 0.92 -4.88 2.68
C ILE A 88 -0.02 -5.20 1.52
N ASP A 89 -0.26 -6.48 1.25
CA ASP A 89 -1.27 -6.91 0.27
C ASP A 89 -2.63 -7.03 0.95
N TYR A 90 -3.70 -6.62 0.26
CA TYR A 90 -5.06 -6.67 0.79
C TYR A 90 -6.04 -7.27 -0.22
N MET A 91 -7.22 -7.65 0.28
CA MET A 91 -8.37 -8.06 -0.52
C MET A 91 -9.68 -7.89 0.24
N GLU A 92 -10.79 -7.76 -0.49
CA GLU A 92 -12.15 -7.80 0.06
C GLU A 92 -12.65 -9.25 0.16
N PHE A 93 -13.59 -9.49 1.08
CA PHE A 93 -14.27 -10.77 1.27
C PHE A 93 -15.77 -10.60 1.04
N SER A 94 -16.39 -11.51 0.29
CA SER A 94 -17.83 -11.47 0.00
C SER A 94 -18.67 -12.35 0.94
N ASN A 95 -18.04 -13.26 1.70
CA ASN A 95 -18.74 -14.30 2.47
C ASN A 95 -18.09 -14.58 3.83
N MET A 96 -17.50 -13.56 4.46
CA MET A 96 -16.77 -13.70 5.74
C MET A 96 -17.23 -12.72 6.83
N GLU A 97 -18.50 -12.32 6.83
CA GLU A 97 -19.06 -11.43 7.86
C GLU A 97 -18.74 -11.90 9.30
N PRO A 98 -18.41 -10.99 10.23
CA PRO A 98 -18.40 -9.52 10.09
C PRO A 98 -17.14 -8.97 9.40
N PHE A 99 -16.23 -9.83 8.94
CA PHE A 99 -14.96 -9.44 8.34
C PHE A 99 -15.10 -9.26 6.83
N LYS A 100 -15.07 -8.02 6.38
CA LYS A 100 -15.37 -7.64 4.98
C LYS A 100 -14.14 -7.54 4.09
N TRP A 101 -12.95 -7.52 4.68
CA TRP A 101 -11.69 -7.46 3.96
C TRP A 101 -10.57 -8.02 4.83
N GLY A 102 -9.38 -8.18 4.28
CA GLY A 102 -8.21 -8.58 5.06
C GLY A 102 -6.90 -8.16 4.43
N PHE A 103 -5.82 -8.28 5.20
CA PHE A 103 -4.48 -7.94 4.75
C PHE A 103 -3.43 -8.99 5.11
N CYS A 104 -2.30 -8.92 4.42
CA CYS A 104 -1.11 -9.69 4.64
C CYS A 104 0.12 -8.78 4.62
N LEU A 105 0.97 -8.87 5.63
CA LEU A 105 2.34 -8.33 5.56
C LEU A 105 3.19 -9.30 4.74
N THR A 106 3.18 -9.16 3.42
CA THR A 106 3.90 -10.07 2.51
C THR A 106 5.40 -9.92 2.65
N GLU A 107 5.87 -8.71 2.96
CA GLU A 107 7.23 -8.37 3.36
C GLU A 107 7.17 -7.29 4.44
N TYR A 108 8.03 -7.37 5.46
CA TYR A 108 8.00 -6.46 6.61
C TYR A 108 9.36 -5.88 7.01
N LYS A 109 10.44 -6.30 6.34
CA LYS A 109 11.82 -5.95 6.67
C LYS A 109 12.70 -5.75 5.42
N ALA A 110 12.12 -5.27 4.32
CA ALA A 110 12.90 -4.95 3.14
C ALA A 110 13.80 -3.74 3.38
N VAL A 111 15.00 -3.77 2.78
CA VAL A 111 16.01 -2.70 2.91
C VAL A 111 15.61 -1.42 2.19
N ASP A 112 14.77 -1.52 1.16
CA ASP A 112 14.23 -0.39 0.43
C ASP A 112 12.82 -0.68 -0.13
N ALA A 113 12.14 0.37 -0.59
CA ALA A 113 10.79 0.31 -1.12
C ALA A 113 10.67 -0.55 -2.40
N LYS A 114 11.72 -0.60 -3.22
CA LYS A 114 11.72 -1.37 -4.47
C LYS A 114 11.82 -2.86 -4.17
N THR A 115 12.66 -3.24 -3.20
CA THR A 115 12.75 -4.61 -2.69
C THR A 115 11.42 -5.05 -2.07
N ALA A 116 10.80 -4.20 -1.24
CA ALA A 116 9.48 -4.48 -0.68
C ALA A 116 8.44 -4.72 -1.78
N GLU A 117 8.47 -3.91 -2.84
CA GLU A 117 7.52 -4.02 -3.95
C GLU A 117 7.75 -5.27 -4.81
N ALA A 118 8.98 -5.75 -4.95
CA ALA A 118 9.33 -6.87 -5.83
C ALA A 118 9.00 -8.27 -5.26
N VAL A 119 8.54 -8.37 -4.01
CA VAL A 119 8.24 -9.67 -3.39
C VAL A 119 7.02 -10.37 -4.01
N LEU A 120 6.94 -11.68 -3.79
CA LEU A 120 5.78 -12.47 -4.22
C LEU A 120 4.50 -11.93 -3.56
N ILE A 121 3.48 -11.74 -4.38
CA ILE A 121 2.18 -11.24 -3.94
C ILE A 121 1.44 -12.31 -3.12
N ALA A 122 0.56 -11.89 -2.23
CA ALA A 122 -0.27 -12.82 -1.46
C ALA A 122 -1.22 -13.63 -2.36
N ASP A 123 -1.44 -14.91 -2.03
CA ASP A 123 -2.40 -15.77 -2.73
C ASP A 123 -3.84 -15.43 -2.28
N ARG A 124 -4.48 -14.55 -3.06
CA ARG A 124 -5.85 -14.08 -2.83
C ARG A 124 -6.91 -15.14 -3.17
N VAL A 125 -6.55 -16.22 -3.88
CA VAL A 125 -7.48 -17.32 -4.18
C VAL A 125 -7.68 -18.19 -2.95
N ASN A 126 -6.68 -18.29 -2.08
CA ASN A 126 -6.74 -19.08 -0.86
C ASN A 126 -6.51 -18.22 0.40
N PRO A 127 -7.43 -17.30 0.77
CA PRO A 127 -7.23 -16.32 1.84
C PRO A 127 -6.98 -16.91 3.24
N LYS A 128 -7.25 -18.20 3.46
CA LYS A 128 -6.93 -18.93 4.71
C LYS A 128 -5.48 -19.41 4.81
N LYS A 129 -4.72 -19.36 3.72
CA LYS A 129 -3.29 -19.77 3.66
C LYS A 129 -2.43 -18.84 2.79
N GLY A 130 -3.04 -17.82 2.19
CA GLY A 130 -2.42 -17.02 1.14
C GLY A 130 -1.43 -15.96 1.61
N CYS A 131 -1.30 -15.77 2.93
CA CYS A 131 -0.29 -14.91 3.52
C CYS A 131 0.92 -15.73 3.95
N ASN A 132 1.80 -16.10 3.01
CA ASN A 132 3.00 -16.90 3.29
C ASN A 132 2.71 -18.21 4.06
N GLY A 133 1.60 -18.89 3.73
CA GLY A 133 1.14 -20.10 4.41
C GLY A 133 0.12 -19.86 5.54
N PHE A 134 -0.12 -18.60 5.93
CA PHE A 134 -1.06 -18.21 6.98
C PHE A 134 -2.33 -17.56 6.40
N PRO A 135 -3.42 -17.48 7.19
CA PRO A 135 -4.57 -16.67 6.84
C PRO A 135 -4.19 -15.19 6.70
N PHE A 136 -4.91 -14.48 5.83
CA PHE A 136 -4.97 -13.03 5.91
C PHE A 136 -5.52 -12.63 7.28
N SER A 137 -5.03 -11.51 7.84
CA SER A 137 -5.67 -10.89 9.00
C SER A 137 -6.99 -10.29 8.54
N ARG A 138 -8.10 -10.78 9.10
CA ARG A 138 -9.46 -10.48 8.62
C ARG A 138 -10.01 -9.31 9.41
N MET A 139 -10.43 -8.28 8.71
CA MET A 139 -10.71 -6.95 9.24
C MET A 139 -12.21 -6.66 9.26
N LYS A 140 -12.67 -6.13 10.39
CA LYS A 140 -14.02 -5.56 10.55
C LYS A 140 -13.91 -4.13 11.07
N THR A 141 -14.80 -3.25 10.62
CA THR A 141 -14.89 -1.88 11.13
C THR A 141 -15.24 -1.89 12.62
N THR A 142 -14.67 -0.95 13.38
CA THR A 142 -15.05 -0.69 14.77
C THR A 142 -15.82 0.61 14.95
N ASP A 143 -15.89 1.44 13.91
CA ASP A 143 -16.76 2.60 13.86
C ASP A 143 -18.21 2.12 13.65
N LYS A 144 -19.12 2.54 14.54
CA LYS A 144 -20.55 2.21 14.50
C LYS A 144 -21.30 3.07 13.50
#